data_AF-A0A3N5Z861-F1
#
_entry.id   AF-A0A3N5Z861-F1
#
_cell.length_a   1.000
_cell.length_b   1.000
_cell.length_c   1.000
_cell.angle_alpha   90.00
_cell.angle_beta   90.00
_cell.angle_gamma   90.00
#
_symmetry.space_group_name_H-M   'P 1'
#
loop_
_entity.id
_entity.type
_entity.pdbx_description
1 polymer ?
#
loop_
_entity_poly.entity_id
_entity_poly.type
_entity_poly.pdbx_seq_one_letter_code
_entity_poly.pdbx_strand_id
1 'polypeptide(L)'
;DHLDLWQLHNVQRDEQVKQVFARDGAIEALTSARDQKMVRFIGITGHYDPEVLIKGIERFDFDTILMALNPGDPHRFSFQQKLLPLANQKKMGVIGMKIPARDRLLRPVGVSTMKDAMSYVLTLPVSTVIIGCKTVEQLEENIAIAKNFAPLSRAEMTRLEGLTAGYVADAQWFKRPPATGAPAEDDQNTE
;
A
#
# COMPACT_ATOMS: atom_id res chain seq x y z
N ASP A 1 22.84 -17.09 -4.78
CA ASP A 1 21.49 -16.80 -4.25
C ASP A 1 21.46 -15.41 -3.66
N HIS A 2 20.48 -14.58 -4.05
CA HIS A 2 20.29 -13.23 -3.53
C HIS A 2 18.78 -12.92 -3.51
N LEU A 3 18.36 -11.97 -2.67
CA LEU A 3 17.01 -11.43 -2.70
C LEU A 3 16.97 -10.21 -3.63
N ASP A 4 15.97 -10.13 -4.52
CA ASP A 4 15.79 -8.93 -5.34
C ASP A 4 15.43 -7.71 -4.49
N LEU A 5 14.52 -7.87 -3.53
CA LEU A 5 14.01 -6.76 -2.72
C LEU A 5 13.80 -7.18 -1.27
N TRP A 6 14.39 -6.43 -0.32
CA TRP A 6 14.13 -6.58 1.11
C TRP A 6 13.55 -5.29 1.68
N GLN A 7 12.42 -5.38 2.39
CA GLN A 7 11.69 -4.20 2.85
C GLN A 7 11.53 -4.17 4.37
N LEU A 8 11.65 -2.98 4.97
CA LEU A 8 11.24 -2.71 6.34
C LEU A 8 9.73 -2.86 6.44
N HIS A 9 9.29 -3.84 7.21
CA HIS A 9 7.90 -4.24 7.24
C HIS A 9 7.06 -3.39 8.19
N ASN A 10 5.94 -2.90 7.68
CA ASN A 10 4.82 -2.35 8.45
C ASN A 10 5.24 -1.28 9.47
N VAL A 11 5.88 -0.22 8.97
CA VAL A 11 6.28 0.94 9.78
C VAL A 11 5.05 1.81 10.06
N GLN A 12 4.60 1.85 11.32
CA GLN A 12 3.32 2.47 11.71
C GLN A 12 3.48 3.67 12.66
N ARG A 13 4.60 3.78 13.38
CA ARG A 13 4.81 4.77 14.44
C ARG A 13 6.14 5.50 14.31
N ASP A 14 6.18 6.73 14.80
CA ASP A 14 7.39 7.56 14.85
C ASP A 14 8.52 6.89 15.63
N GLU A 15 8.21 6.15 16.68
CA GLU A 15 9.19 5.38 17.46
C GLU A 15 9.87 4.31 16.61
N GLN A 16 9.13 3.64 15.72
CA GLN A 16 9.69 2.63 14.82
C GLN A 16 10.61 3.28 13.79
N VAL A 17 10.24 4.46 13.26
CA VAL A 17 11.14 5.24 12.39
C VAL A 17 12.44 5.58 13.14
N LYS A 18 12.34 6.07 14.38
CA LYS A 18 13.52 6.35 15.22
C LYS A 18 14.38 5.11 15.44
N GLN A 19 13.79 3.96 15.72
CA GLN A 19 14.50 2.69 15.92
C GLN A 19 15.19 2.19 14.65
N VAL A 20 14.53 2.28 13.49
CA VAL A 20 15.09 1.88 12.20
C VAL A 20 16.38 2.64 11.90
N PHE A 21 16.43 3.94 12.19
CA PHE A 21 17.55 4.83 11.90
C PHE A 21 18.45 5.13 13.11
N ALA A 22 18.24 4.46 14.25
CA ALA A 22 19.14 4.56 15.39
C ALA A 22 20.48 3.88 15.07
N ARG A 23 21.49 4.14 15.90
CA ARG A 23 22.74 3.36 15.89
C ARG A 23 22.40 1.88 16.10
N ASP A 24 23.03 1.02 15.31
CA ASP A 24 22.75 -0.43 15.30
C ASP A 24 21.28 -0.74 14.88
N GLY A 25 20.62 0.21 14.21
CA GLY A 25 19.26 0.10 13.73
C GLY A 25 19.15 -0.75 12.46
N ALA A 26 17.92 -1.17 12.13
CA ALA A 26 17.67 -2.09 11.02
C ALA A 26 18.23 -1.59 9.67
N ILE A 27 18.28 -0.27 9.44
CA ILE A 27 18.77 0.27 8.17
C ILE A 27 20.25 -0.06 7.92
N GLU A 28 21.07 -0.16 8.96
CA GLU A 28 22.49 -0.52 8.85
C GLU A 28 22.62 -1.97 8.37
N ALA A 29 21.78 -2.87 8.89
CA ALA A 29 21.75 -4.27 8.47
C ALA A 29 21.27 -4.42 7.01
N LEU A 30 20.22 -3.71 6.60
CA LEU A 30 19.74 -3.74 5.21
C LEU A 30 20.80 -3.18 4.24
N THR A 31 21.49 -2.10 4.63
CA THR A 31 22.57 -1.50 3.83
C THR A 31 23.76 -2.45 3.71
N SER A 32 24.21 -3.04 4.82
CA SER A 32 25.31 -4.01 4.82
C SER A 32 24.98 -5.24 3.97
N ALA A 33 23.75 -5.76 4.03
CA ALA A 33 23.31 -6.86 3.18
C ALA A 33 23.31 -6.50 1.69
N ARG A 34 22.97 -5.25 1.34
CA ARG A 34 23.08 -4.75 -0.04
C ARG A 34 24.53 -4.61 -0.50
N ASP A 35 25.40 -4.06 0.34
CA ASP A 35 26.83 -3.89 0.02
C ASP A 35 27.55 -5.24 -0.15
N GLN A 36 27.13 -6.25 0.61
CA GLN A 36 27.55 -7.65 0.47
C GLN A 36 26.88 -8.39 -0.70
N LYS A 37 26.01 -7.72 -1.48
CA LYS A 37 25.28 -8.26 -2.63
C LYS A 37 24.33 -9.42 -2.28
N MET A 38 23.91 -9.53 -1.02
CA MET A 38 22.88 -10.47 -0.58
C MET A 38 21.48 -9.99 -0.97
N VAL A 39 21.29 -8.67 -1.05
CA VAL A 39 20.06 -8.02 -1.44
C VAL A 39 20.33 -7.00 -2.54
N ARG A 40 19.48 -6.91 -3.56
CA ARG A 40 19.65 -5.95 -4.65
C ARG A 40 18.99 -4.60 -4.36
N PHE A 41 17.77 -4.59 -3.82
CA PHE A 41 16.99 -3.38 -3.52
C PHE A 41 16.47 -3.37 -2.09
N ILE A 42 16.32 -2.17 -1.52
CA ILE A 42 15.84 -1.92 -0.17
C ILE A 42 14.54 -1.12 -0.24
N GLY A 43 13.51 -1.54 0.48
CA GLY A 43 12.24 -0.81 0.53
C GLY A 43 11.69 -0.58 1.93
N ILE A 44 10.55 0.10 1.99
CA ILE A 44 9.78 0.35 3.21
C ILE A 44 8.31 0.07 2.94
N THR A 45 7.60 -0.48 3.92
CA THR A 45 6.18 -0.82 3.78
C THR A 45 5.34 -0.28 4.93
N GLY A 46 4.08 0.03 4.65
CA GLY A 46 3.11 0.36 5.68
C GLY A 46 1.74 0.70 5.12
N HIS A 47 0.74 0.62 5.99
CA HIS A 47 -0.66 0.90 5.63
C HIS A 47 -1.41 1.67 6.72
N TYR A 48 -0.74 2.04 7.81
CA TYR A 48 -1.40 2.61 8.99
C TYR A 48 -1.59 4.13 8.90
N ASP A 49 -0.49 4.88 8.74
CA ASP A 49 -0.47 6.35 8.69
C ASP A 49 0.54 6.80 7.63
N PRO A 50 0.12 7.57 6.60
CA PRO A 50 1.03 8.02 5.55
C PRO A 50 2.13 8.96 6.07
N GLU A 51 1.86 9.75 7.12
CA GLU A 51 2.83 10.71 7.67
C GLU A 51 4.05 10.02 8.28
N VAL A 52 3.89 8.79 8.79
CA VAL A 52 5.01 7.99 9.33
C VAL A 52 5.91 7.49 8.21
N LEU A 53 5.33 7.04 7.10
CA LEU A 53 6.10 6.60 5.94
C LEU A 53 6.81 7.77 5.25
N ILE A 54 6.20 8.96 5.20
CA ILE A 54 6.83 10.20 4.73
C ILE A 54 8.13 10.44 5.51
N LYS A 55 8.07 10.43 6.85
CA LYS A 55 9.27 10.57 7.70
C LYS A 55 10.32 9.50 7.45
N GLY A 56 9.90 8.29 7.07
CA GLY A 56 10.81 7.20 6.70
C GLY A 56 11.56 7.49 5.40
N ILE A 57 10.83 7.79 4.33
CA ILE A 57 11.43 8.01 2.99
C ILE A 57 12.19 9.35 2.87
N GLU A 58 11.98 10.29 3.79
CA GLU A 58 12.80 11.51 3.88
C GLU A 58 14.17 11.25 4.52
N ARG A 59 14.34 10.15 5.27
CA ARG A 59 15.58 9.83 6.00
C ARG A 59 16.52 8.90 5.24
N PHE A 60 16.03 8.22 4.22
CA PHE A 60 16.81 7.26 3.44
C PHE A 60 16.26 7.13 2.02
N ASP A 61 17.16 6.94 1.06
CA ASP A 61 16.82 6.74 -0.35
C ASP A 61 16.47 5.27 -0.61
N PHE A 62 15.24 4.91 -0.21
CA PHE A 62 14.66 3.60 -0.51
C PHE A 62 14.42 3.42 -2.01
N ASP A 63 14.63 2.20 -2.50
CA ASP A 63 14.35 1.82 -3.89
C ASP A 63 12.84 1.64 -4.13
N THR A 64 12.11 1.11 -3.13
CA THR A 64 10.66 0.86 -3.25
C THR A 64 9.89 1.29 -2.01
N ILE A 65 8.60 1.55 -2.23
CA ILE A 65 7.62 1.68 -1.15
C ILE A 65 6.39 0.83 -1.45
N LEU A 66 5.98 0.04 -0.47
CA LEU A 66 4.75 -0.75 -0.52
C LEU A 66 3.69 -0.09 0.37
N MET A 67 2.59 0.35 -0.23
CA MET A 67 1.57 1.14 0.47
C MET A 67 0.13 0.72 0.13
N ALA A 68 -0.78 0.92 1.08
CA ALA A 68 -2.20 0.60 0.87
C ALA A 68 -2.89 1.63 -0.02
N LEU A 69 -3.54 1.16 -1.08
CA LEU A 69 -4.28 1.99 -2.05
C LEU A 69 -5.56 1.24 -2.45
N ASN A 70 -6.69 1.94 -2.40
CA ASN A 70 -7.98 1.51 -2.96
C ASN A 70 -8.92 2.73 -3.07
N PRO A 71 -10.11 2.63 -3.69
CA PRO A 71 -11.01 3.78 -3.87
C PRO A 71 -11.48 4.45 -2.58
N GLY A 72 -11.38 3.78 -1.42
CA GLY A 72 -11.70 4.37 -0.12
C GLY A 72 -10.59 5.20 0.52
N ASP A 73 -9.37 5.18 -0.04
CA ASP A 73 -8.21 5.89 0.51
C ASP A 73 -8.41 7.41 0.66
N PRO A 74 -9.08 8.14 -0.27
CA PRO A 74 -9.24 9.58 -0.16
C PRO A 74 -10.00 10.05 1.09
N HIS A 75 -10.82 9.18 1.69
CA HIS A 75 -11.72 9.54 2.79
C HIS A 75 -11.06 9.54 4.17
N ARG A 76 -9.94 8.83 4.36
CA ARG A 76 -9.30 8.71 5.68
C ARG A 76 -7.80 8.47 5.56
N PHE A 77 -7.01 9.37 6.17
CA PHE A 77 -5.54 9.32 6.18
C PHE A 77 -4.99 8.93 4.80
N SER A 78 -5.33 9.71 3.77
CA SER A 78 -5.08 9.35 2.38
C SER A 78 -3.59 9.29 2.06
N PHE A 79 -3.17 8.15 1.52
CA PHE A 79 -1.84 7.92 1.01
C PHE A 79 -1.66 8.62 -0.34
N GLN A 80 -2.74 8.71 -1.14
CA GLN A 80 -2.76 9.39 -2.44
C GLN A 80 -2.47 10.89 -2.36
N GLN A 81 -2.84 11.57 -1.26
CA GLN A 81 -2.71 13.03 -1.17
C GLN A 81 -1.27 13.52 -1.02
N LYS A 82 -0.41 12.81 -0.29
CA LYS A 82 0.95 13.28 0.03
C LYS A 82 2.02 12.22 -0.23
N LEU A 83 1.85 11.03 0.33
CA LEU A 83 2.88 9.99 0.29
C LEU A 83 3.13 9.47 -1.14
N LEU A 84 2.06 9.20 -1.90
CA LEU A 84 2.17 8.71 -3.27
C LEU A 84 2.86 9.73 -4.20
N PRO A 85 2.49 11.03 -4.22
CA PRO A 85 3.24 12.06 -4.95
C PRO A 85 4.71 12.16 -4.53
N LEU A 86 4.99 12.14 -3.22
CA LEU A 86 6.36 12.23 -2.71
C LEU A 86 7.22 11.02 -3.14
N ALA A 87 6.68 9.81 -3.05
CA ALA A 87 7.38 8.60 -3.50
C ALA A 87 7.70 8.65 -5.01
N ASN A 88 6.76 9.13 -5.83
CA ASN A 88 6.98 9.34 -7.26
C ASN A 88 8.03 10.44 -7.52
N GLN A 89 7.99 11.54 -6.77
CA GLN A 89 9.00 12.61 -6.86
C GLN A 89 10.41 12.09 -6.53
N LYS A 90 10.52 11.21 -5.53
CA LYS A 90 11.76 10.51 -5.17
C LYS A 90 12.14 9.36 -6.13
N LYS A 91 11.34 9.12 -7.19
CA LYS A 91 11.54 8.07 -8.20
C LYS A 91 11.60 6.65 -7.61
N MET A 92 10.85 6.42 -6.54
CA MET A 92 10.75 5.10 -5.91
C MET A 92 9.86 4.18 -6.74
N GLY A 93 10.14 2.88 -6.71
CA GLY A 93 9.20 1.86 -7.17
C GLY A 93 8.00 1.79 -6.23
N VAL A 94 6.84 2.30 -6.67
CA VAL A 94 5.62 2.31 -5.86
C VAL A 94 4.85 1.01 -6.07
N ILE A 95 4.58 0.28 -4.99
CA ILE A 95 3.83 -0.98 -5.00
C ILE A 95 2.51 -0.76 -4.27
N GLY A 96 1.39 -0.94 -4.97
CA GLY A 96 0.05 -0.86 -4.37
C GLY A 96 -0.39 -2.17 -3.71
N MET A 97 -0.94 -2.11 -2.50
CA MET A 97 -1.53 -3.26 -1.79
C MET A 97 -2.87 -2.94 -1.13
N LYS A 98 -3.47 -3.96 -0.49
CA LYS A 98 -4.77 -3.90 0.21
C LYS A 98 -5.91 -3.45 -0.70
N ILE A 99 -5.82 -3.77 -2.00
CA ILE A 99 -6.79 -3.36 -3.01
C ILE A 99 -8.23 -3.79 -2.64
N PRO A 100 -8.54 -5.08 -2.40
CA PRO A 100 -9.90 -5.47 -1.99
C PRO A 100 -10.16 -5.32 -0.49
N ALA A 101 -9.20 -4.79 0.29
CA ALA A 101 -9.26 -4.67 1.75
C ALA A 101 -9.65 -5.98 2.48
N ARG A 102 -9.15 -7.15 2.04
CA ARG A 102 -9.61 -8.50 2.47
C ARG A 102 -11.11 -8.70 2.25
N ASP A 103 -11.54 -8.49 1.01
CA ASP A 103 -12.94 -8.55 0.56
C ASP A 103 -13.89 -7.52 1.21
N ARG A 104 -13.45 -6.77 2.23
CA ARG A 104 -14.28 -5.76 2.91
C ARG A 104 -14.60 -4.55 2.03
N LEU A 105 -13.84 -4.33 0.96
CA LEU A 105 -14.16 -3.30 -0.04
C LEU A 105 -15.32 -3.70 -0.95
N LEU A 106 -15.38 -4.99 -1.32
CA LEU A 106 -16.24 -5.48 -2.40
C LEU A 106 -17.65 -5.76 -1.88
N ARG A 107 -18.66 -5.07 -2.42
CA ARG A 107 -20.05 -5.18 -1.96
C ARG A 107 -21.06 -5.01 -3.11
N PRO A 108 -22.26 -5.60 -3.00
CA PRO A 108 -23.32 -5.39 -4.00
C PRO A 108 -23.70 -3.92 -4.18
N VAL A 109 -23.71 -3.15 -3.09
CA VAL A 109 -23.96 -1.71 -3.09
C VAL A 109 -22.67 -1.00 -2.70
N GLY A 110 -21.88 -0.63 -3.70
CA GLY A 110 -20.54 -0.05 -3.55
C GLY A 110 -19.65 -0.38 -4.74
N VAL A 111 -18.33 -0.40 -4.51
CA VAL A 111 -17.38 -1.04 -5.43
C VAL A 111 -17.66 -2.54 -5.40
N SER A 112 -18.08 -3.13 -6.52
CA SER A 112 -18.65 -4.47 -6.55
C SER A 112 -17.75 -5.52 -7.22
N THR A 113 -16.71 -5.11 -7.95
CA THR A 113 -15.86 -6.03 -8.70
C THR A 113 -14.38 -5.83 -8.38
N MET A 114 -13.60 -6.91 -8.48
CA MET A 114 -12.14 -6.83 -8.39
C MET A 114 -11.58 -5.98 -9.54
N LYS A 115 -12.21 -6.02 -10.72
CA LYS A 115 -11.86 -5.18 -11.87
C LYS A 115 -11.90 -3.69 -11.53
N ASP A 116 -12.98 -3.21 -10.91
CA ASP A 116 -13.09 -1.80 -10.52
C ASP A 116 -12.02 -1.41 -9.51
N ALA A 117 -11.84 -2.22 -8.46
CA ALA A 117 -10.85 -1.94 -7.41
C ALA A 117 -9.41 -1.95 -7.94
N MET A 118 -9.05 -2.94 -8.75
CA MET A 118 -7.71 -3.07 -9.33
C MET A 118 -7.45 -2.00 -10.40
N SER A 119 -8.41 -1.71 -11.27
CA SER A 119 -8.26 -0.67 -12.31
C SER A 119 -8.11 0.71 -11.69
N TYR A 120 -8.78 0.99 -10.58
CA TYR A 120 -8.60 2.25 -9.83
C TYR A 120 -7.13 2.42 -9.41
N VAL A 121 -6.55 1.41 -8.76
CA VAL A 121 -5.17 1.50 -8.25
C VAL A 121 -4.15 1.49 -9.38
N LEU A 122 -4.37 0.70 -10.44
CA LEU A 122 -3.50 0.70 -11.62
C LEU A 122 -3.55 2.03 -12.40
N THR A 123 -4.62 2.83 -12.25
CA THR A 123 -4.73 4.18 -12.83
C THR A 123 -3.89 5.21 -12.07
N LEU A 124 -3.60 4.97 -10.79
CA LEU A 124 -2.70 5.81 -10.01
C LEU A 124 -1.25 5.66 -10.51
N PRO A 125 -0.35 6.62 -10.21
CA PRO A 125 1.07 6.53 -10.54
C PRO A 125 1.79 5.49 -9.65
N VAL A 126 1.43 4.21 -9.81
CA VAL A 126 2.08 3.05 -9.19
C VAL A 126 3.00 2.38 -10.22
N SER A 127 4.06 1.74 -9.76
CA SER A 127 4.94 0.94 -10.61
C SER A 127 4.39 -0.48 -10.81
N THR A 128 3.72 -1.02 -9.79
CA THR A 128 3.05 -2.33 -9.83
C THR A 128 2.05 -2.46 -8.67
N VAL A 129 1.27 -3.53 -8.66
CA VAL A 129 0.36 -3.90 -7.57
C VAL A 129 0.62 -5.33 -7.12
N ILE A 130 0.40 -5.60 -5.83
CA ILE A 130 0.37 -6.96 -5.29
C ILE A 130 -1.05 -7.32 -4.86
N ILE A 131 -1.55 -8.43 -5.38
CA ILE A 131 -2.92 -8.90 -5.15
C ILE A 131 -2.87 -10.31 -4.60
N GLY A 132 -3.48 -10.50 -3.43
CA GLY A 132 -3.68 -11.83 -2.87
C GLY A 132 -4.82 -12.54 -3.59
N CYS A 133 -4.66 -13.83 -3.82
CA CYS A 133 -5.67 -14.74 -4.33
C CYS A 133 -5.60 -16.04 -3.53
N LYS A 134 -6.75 -16.67 -3.30
CA LYS A 134 -6.88 -17.97 -2.61
C LYS A 134 -7.13 -19.12 -3.58
N THR A 135 -7.63 -18.83 -4.77
CA THR A 135 -7.94 -19.83 -5.80
C THR A 135 -7.31 -19.48 -7.14
N VAL A 136 -7.26 -20.47 -8.04
CA VAL A 136 -6.75 -20.29 -9.40
C VAL A 136 -7.65 -19.35 -10.19
N GLU A 137 -8.96 -19.40 -9.99
CA GLU A 137 -9.92 -18.53 -10.67
C GLU A 137 -9.67 -17.06 -10.30
N GLN A 138 -9.38 -16.77 -9.03
CA GLN A 138 -9.01 -15.42 -8.59
C GLN A 138 -7.67 -14.98 -9.19
N LEU A 139 -6.70 -15.88 -9.31
CA LEU A 139 -5.43 -15.60 -9.98
C LEU A 139 -5.65 -15.27 -11.46
N GLU A 140 -6.44 -16.09 -12.16
CA GLU A 140 -6.79 -15.89 -13.58
C GLU A 140 -7.58 -14.60 -13.79
N GLU A 141 -8.53 -14.26 -12.91
CA GLU A 141 -9.25 -12.99 -12.93
C GLU A 141 -8.28 -11.80 -12.79
N ASN A 142 -7.37 -11.83 -11.81
CA ASN A 142 -6.37 -10.78 -11.62
C ASN A 142 -5.47 -10.62 -12.85
N ILE A 143 -5.03 -11.72 -13.46
CA ILE A 143 -4.24 -11.71 -14.71
C ILE A 143 -5.05 -11.13 -15.86
N ALA A 144 -6.32 -11.51 -16.00
CA ALA A 144 -7.20 -11.01 -17.05
C ALA A 144 -7.44 -9.50 -16.90
N ILE A 145 -7.63 -9.00 -15.68
CA ILE A 145 -7.75 -7.55 -15.41
C ILE A 145 -6.46 -6.84 -15.80
N ALA A 146 -5.29 -7.33 -15.36
CA ALA A 146 -4.00 -6.72 -15.68
C ALA A 146 -3.72 -6.67 -17.20
N LYS A 147 -4.02 -7.76 -17.92
CA LYS A 147 -3.81 -7.85 -19.38
C LYS A 147 -4.71 -6.90 -20.16
N ASN A 148 -5.92 -6.64 -19.67
CA ASN A 148 -6.91 -5.79 -20.34
C ASN A 148 -7.05 -4.41 -19.68
N PHE A 149 -6.07 -4.02 -18.86
CA PHE A 149 -6.11 -2.75 -18.15
C PHE A 149 -6.08 -1.57 -19.13
N ALA A 150 -7.00 -0.63 -18.91
CA ALA A 150 -6.97 0.70 -19.46
C ALA A 150 -7.17 1.70 -18.31
N PRO A 151 -6.42 2.82 -18.28
CA PRO A 151 -6.59 3.83 -17.24
C PRO A 151 -8.03 4.35 -17.20
N LEU A 152 -8.57 4.49 -15.99
CA LEU A 152 -9.88 5.08 -15.78
C LEU A 152 -9.83 6.59 -16.00
N SER A 153 -10.93 7.14 -16.52
CA SER A 153 -11.14 8.58 -16.55
C SER A 153 -11.27 9.15 -15.14
N ARG A 154 -11.04 10.46 -14.99
CA ARG A 154 -11.23 11.15 -13.71
C ARG A 154 -12.66 11.00 -13.17
N ALA A 155 -13.66 10.99 -14.05
CA ALA A 155 -15.06 10.80 -13.66
C ALA A 155 -15.30 9.39 -13.08
N GLU A 156 -14.70 8.36 -13.68
CA GLU A 156 -14.79 6.98 -13.18
C GLU A 156 -14.07 6.83 -11.82
N MET A 157 -12.88 7.43 -11.68
CA MET A 157 -12.16 7.46 -10.41
C MET A 157 -13.01 8.10 -9.31
N THR A 158 -13.53 9.32 -9.53
CA THR A 158 -14.39 10.03 -8.57
C THR A 158 -15.68 9.27 -8.26
N ARG A 159 -16.25 8.56 -9.23
CA ARG A 159 -17.42 7.69 -8.99
C ARG A 159 -17.08 6.55 -8.03
N LEU A 160 -15.97 5.85 -8.24
CA LEU A 160 -15.54 4.74 -7.38
C LEU A 160 -15.20 5.23 -5.96
N GLU A 161 -14.58 6.40 -5.83
CA GLU A 161 -14.35 7.04 -4.54
C GLU A 161 -15.68 7.31 -3.83
N GLY A 162 -16.64 7.93 -4.52
CA GLY A 162 -17.96 8.24 -3.97
C GLY A 162 -18.73 7.00 -3.50
N LEU A 163 -18.60 5.87 -4.20
CA LEU A 163 -19.22 4.61 -3.79
C LEU A 163 -18.72 4.11 -2.43
N THR A 164 -17.49 4.42 -2.04
CA THR A 164 -16.91 3.95 -0.76
C THR A 164 -17.20 4.86 0.43
N ALA A 165 -17.76 6.06 0.21
CA ALA A 165 -18.00 7.05 1.27
C ALA A 165 -18.90 6.52 2.40
N GLY A 166 -19.83 5.61 2.08
CA GLY A 166 -20.73 5.01 3.06
C GLY A 166 -20.12 3.91 3.94
N TYR A 167 -18.92 3.42 3.63
CA TYR A 167 -18.30 2.28 4.35
C TYR A 167 -16.78 2.42 4.49
N VAL A 168 -16.29 3.64 4.68
CA VAL A 168 -14.86 3.96 4.83
C VAL A 168 -14.19 3.12 5.93
N ALA A 169 -14.89 2.87 7.04
CA ALA A 169 -14.35 2.06 8.13
C ALA A 169 -13.91 0.67 7.66
N ASP A 170 -14.74 0.03 6.85
CA ASP A 170 -14.48 -1.29 6.28
C ASP A 170 -13.50 -1.25 5.12
N ALA A 171 -13.58 -0.22 4.25
CA ALA A 171 -12.66 -0.07 3.12
C ALA A 171 -11.22 0.24 3.56
N GLN A 172 -11.05 0.81 4.76
CA GLN A 172 -9.78 1.33 5.28
C GLN A 172 -9.43 0.79 6.68
N TRP A 173 -9.96 -0.37 7.08
CA TRP A 173 -9.86 -0.91 8.44
C TRP A 173 -8.43 -1.05 8.98
N PHE A 174 -7.46 -1.23 8.09
CA PHE A 174 -6.02 -1.37 8.35
C PHE A 174 -5.29 -0.02 8.61
N LYS A 175 -6.01 1.11 8.47
CA LYS A 175 -5.48 2.44 8.75
C LYS A 175 -5.70 2.85 10.20
N ARG A 176 -4.97 3.88 10.62
CA ARG A 176 -5.22 4.56 11.88
C ARG A 176 -6.73 4.89 12.04
N PRO A 177 -7.36 4.49 13.15
CA PRO A 177 -8.74 4.85 13.42
C PRO A 177 -8.84 6.36 13.66
N PRO A 178 -10.02 6.97 13.45
CA PRO A 178 -10.26 8.34 13.89
C PRO A 178 -10.06 8.43 15.41
N ALA A 179 -9.72 9.63 15.91
CA ALA A 179 -9.37 9.86 17.32
C ALA A 179 -10.46 9.45 18.34
N THR A 180 -11.69 9.22 17.89
CA THR A 180 -12.84 8.80 18.69
C THR A 180 -13.25 7.33 18.48
N GLY A 181 -12.44 6.52 17.78
CA GLY A 181 -12.77 5.16 17.36
C GLY A 181 -12.12 4.04 18.17
N ALA A 182 -12.68 2.83 18.03
CA ALA A 182 -12.09 1.58 18.51
C ALA A 182 -10.65 1.39 17.97
N PRO A 183 -9.78 0.65 18.68
CA PRO A 183 -8.41 0.40 18.22
C PRO A 183 -8.39 -0.22 16.82
N ALA A 184 -7.34 0.08 16.04
CA ALA A 184 -7.14 -0.57 14.76
C ALA A 184 -7.09 -2.09 14.94
N GLU A 185 -7.80 -2.82 14.08
CA GLU A 185 -7.68 -4.28 14.05
C GLU A 185 -6.26 -4.65 13.59
N ASP A 186 -5.62 -5.58 14.32
CA ASP A 186 -4.34 -6.14 13.92
C ASP A 186 -4.55 -6.99 12.66
N ASP A 187 -3.95 -6.56 11.56
CA ASP A 187 -4.06 -7.23 10.27
C ASP A 187 -2.97 -8.27 10.01
N GLN A 188 -2.05 -8.46 10.97
CA GLN A 188 -0.89 -9.35 10.84
C GLN A 188 -1.14 -10.75 11.39
N ASN A 189 -2.21 -10.96 12.16
CA ASN A 189 -2.65 -12.28 12.58
C ASN A 189 -3.67 -12.84 11.59
N THR A 190 -3.24 -13.83 10.83
CA THR A 190 -4.12 -14.76 10.10
C THR A 190 -3.80 -16.16 10.58
N GLU A 191 -4.70 -16.73 11.36
CA GLU A 191 -4.99 -18.16 11.20
C GLU A 191 -5.57 -18.41 9.80
#